data_AF-A0A1F9PNN7-F1
#
_entry.id   AF-A0A1F9PNN7-F1
#
_cell.length_a   1.000
_cell.length_b   1.000
_cell.length_c   1.000
_cell.angle_alpha   90.00
_cell.angle_beta   90.00
_cell.angle_gamma   90.00
#
_symmetry.space_group_name_H-M   'P 1'
#
loop_
_entity.id
_entity.type
_entity.pdbx_description
1 polymer ?
#
loop_
_entity_poly.entity_id
_entity_poly.type
_entity_poly.pdbx_seq_one_letter_code
_entity_poly.pdbx_strand_id
1 'polypeptide(L)'
;MSISRKEFFIKSLYSLGEAVSTVGNALSAADTDEIPRQPEGEFVPVVRDDLMAAAHNEHCLARNCGCFACAERCQPQAIMVVMGEGIRIDASRCIGCGTCEYVCPVSPKAATLVPRRPIENNQNTEVKII
;
A
#
# COMPACT_ATOMS: atom_id res chain seq x y z
N MET A 1 15.06 1.13 54.29
CA MET A 1 14.61 0.00 53.45
C MET A 1 15.07 0.24 52.02
N SER A 2 16.19 -0.35 51.61
CA SER A 2 16.66 -0.30 50.22
C SER A 2 16.12 -1.51 49.46
N ILE A 3 15.09 -1.32 48.65
CA ILE A 3 14.58 -2.38 47.78
C ILE A 3 15.55 -2.56 46.60
N SER A 4 15.98 -3.80 46.34
CA SER A 4 16.87 -4.10 45.22
C SER A 4 16.16 -3.88 43.88
N ARG A 5 16.88 -3.47 42.82
CA ARG A 5 16.30 -3.24 41.49
C ARG A 5 15.51 -4.45 40.98
N LYS A 6 16.02 -5.67 41.21
CA LYS A 6 15.35 -6.92 40.80
C LYS A 6 13.98 -7.07 41.47
N GLU A 7 13.91 -6.71 42.75
CA GLU A 7 12.70 -6.80 43.56
C GLU A 7 11.64 -5.76 43.14
N PHE A 8 12.10 -4.56 42.77
CA PHE A 8 11.24 -3.52 42.21
C PHE A 8 10.60 -3.96 40.88
N PHE A 9 11.38 -4.59 39.99
CA PHE A 9 10.88 -5.08 38.69
C PHE A 9 9.87 -6.22 38.84
N ILE A 10 10.14 -7.20 39.70
CA ILE A 10 9.23 -8.34 39.92
C ILE A 10 7.87 -7.87 40.46
N LYS A 11 7.88 -6.97 41.46
CA LYS A 11 6.63 -6.43 42.03
C LYS A 11 5.84 -5.58 41.04
N SER A 12 6.54 -4.82 40.19
CA SER A 12 5.90 -4.02 39.15
C SER A 12 5.23 -4.89 38.09
N LEU A 13 5.90 -5.96 37.64
CA LEU A 13 5.32 -6.92 36.69
C LEU A 13 4.11 -7.66 37.28
N TYR A 14 4.20 -8.05 38.56
CA TYR A 14 3.09 -8.71 39.24
C TYR A 14 1.86 -7.80 39.37
N SER A 15 2.07 -6.54 39.79
CA SER A 15 0.99 -5.54 39.89
C SER A 15 0.37 -5.21 38.53
N LEU A 16 1.17 -5.12 37.47
CA LEU A 16 0.66 -4.95 36.10
C LEU A 16 -0.14 -6.17 35.64
N GLY A 17 0.32 -7.39 35.92
CA GLY A 17 -0.38 -8.62 35.59
C GLY A 17 -1.75 -8.74 36.27
N GLU A 18 -1.84 -8.38 37.56
CA GLU A 18 -3.11 -8.31 38.29
C GLU A 18 -4.08 -7.28 37.70
N ALA A 19 -3.57 -6.10 37.35
CA ALA A 19 -4.38 -5.07 36.71
C ALA A 19 -4.94 -5.57 35.37
N VAL A 20 -4.10 -6.12 34.49
CA VAL A 20 -4.49 -6.66 33.18
C VAL A 20 -5.50 -7.81 33.32
N SER A 21 -5.33 -8.70 34.30
CA SER A 21 -6.26 -9.81 34.53
C SER A 21 -7.63 -9.31 35.01
N THR A 22 -7.64 -8.26 35.84
CA THR A 22 -8.86 -7.64 36.36
C THR A 22 -9.66 -6.95 35.24
N VAL A 23 -9.00 -6.15 34.39
CA VAL A 23 -9.69 -5.54 33.24
C VAL A 23 -10.03 -6.54 32.13
N GLY A 24 -9.22 -7.59 31.93
CA GLY A 24 -9.51 -8.64 30.94
C GLY A 24 -10.81 -9.39 31.22
N ASN A 25 -11.06 -9.74 32.49
CA ASN A 25 -12.33 -10.35 32.90
C ASN A 25 -13.52 -9.39 32.73
N ALA A 26 -13.33 -8.08 32.96
CA ALA A 26 -14.38 -7.09 32.76
C ALA A 26 -14.74 -6.89 31.26
N LEU A 27 -13.77 -7.06 30.37
CA LEU A 27 -13.97 -6.96 28.91
C LEU A 27 -14.62 -8.21 28.31
N SER A 28 -14.59 -9.35 29.02
CA SER A 28 -15.12 -10.63 28.52
C SER A 28 -16.66 -10.70 28.51
N ALA A 29 -17.35 -9.67 29.00
CA ALA A 29 -18.81 -9.55 28.98
C ALA A 29 -19.36 -8.68 27.84
N ALA A 30 -18.49 -8.17 26.95
CA ALA A 30 -18.91 -7.45 25.75
C ALA A 30 -18.94 -8.42 24.56
N ASP A 31 -20.16 -8.87 24.26
CA ASP A 31 -20.67 -9.40 22.99
C ASP A 31 -19.65 -9.64 21.88
N THR A 32 -19.54 -10.90 21.47
CA THR A 32 -19.28 -11.23 20.06
C THR A 32 -20.46 -10.69 19.26
N ASP A 33 -20.45 -9.40 18.95
CA ASP A 33 -21.31 -8.82 17.94
C ASP A 33 -20.89 -9.47 16.63
N GLU A 34 -21.63 -10.50 16.22
CA GLU A 34 -21.58 -11.02 14.86
C GLU A 34 -21.88 -9.86 13.93
N ILE A 35 -20.83 -9.30 13.33
CA ILE A 35 -20.96 -8.37 12.21
C ILE A 35 -21.87 -9.05 11.19
N PRO A 36 -23.05 -8.49 10.86
CA PRO A 36 -23.93 -9.07 9.85
C PRO A 36 -23.14 -9.22 8.56
N ARG A 37 -22.94 -10.47 8.12
CA ARG A 37 -22.33 -10.77 6.82
C ARG A 37 -23.26 -10.17 5.77
N GLN A 38 -22.86 -9.04 5.18
CA GLN A 38 -23.56 -8.52 4.02
C GLN A 38 -23.52 -9.61 2.95
N PRO A 39 -24.63 -9.87 2.23
CA PRO A 39 -24.65 -10.88 1.19
C PRO A 39 -23.52 -10.55 0.22
N GLU A 40 -22.71 -11.55 -0.04
CA GLU A 40 -21.60 -11.52 -0.98
C GLU A 40 -22.12 -11.17 -2.38
N GLY A 41 -22.30 -9.86 -2.59
CA GLY A 41 -22.42 -9.29 -3.91
C GLY A 41 -21.17 -9.71 -4.66
N GLU A 42 -21.37 -10.38 -5.78
CA GLU A 42 -20.29 -10.79 -6.67
C GLU A 42 -19.42 -9.56 -6.94
N PHE A 43 -18.22 -9.57 -6.38
CA PHE A 43 -17.27 -8.48 -6.55
C PHE A 43 -16.87 -8.46 -8.02
N VAL A 44 -17.55 -7.64 -8.82
CA VAL A 44 -17.14 -7.39 -10.20
C VAL A 44 -16.00 -6.36 -10.13
N PRO A 45 -14.75 -6.75 -10.45
CA PRO A 45 -13.65 -5.77 -10.48
C PRO A 45 -13.98 -4.70 -11.52
N VAL A 46 -14.03 -3.45 -11.10
CA VAL A 46 -14.16 -2.32 -12.04
C VAL A 46 -12.85 -2.22 -12.82
N VAL A 47 -12.85 -2.75 -14.03
CA VAL A 47 -11.74 -2.61 -14.97
C VAL A 47 -11.87 -1.25 -15.66
N ARG A 48 -10.93 -0.34 -15.38
CA ARG A 48 -10.82 0.97 -16.04
C ARG A 48 -9.77 0.87 -17.14
N ASP A 49 -10.13 0.21 -18.24
CA ASP A 49 -9.19 -0.01 -19.36
C ASP A 49 -8.82 1.29 -20.09
N ASP A 50 -9.59 2.35 -19.90
CA ASP A 50 -9.36 3.69 -20.45
C ASP A 50 -8.24 4.46 -19.73
N LEU A 51 -7.81 4.01 -18.55
CA LEU A 51 -6.79 4.69 -17.74
C LEU A 51 -5.58 3.80 -17.45
N MET A 52 -4.42 4.42 -17.34
CA MET A 52 -3.21 3.79 -16.80
C MET A 52 -2.47 4.74 -15.88
N ALA A 53 -1.64 4.20 -14.99
CA ALA A 53 -0.76 5.02 -14.18
C ALA A 53 0.45 5.51 -15.01
N ALA A 54 0.82 6.78 -14.84
CA ALA A 54 2.04 7.38 -15.35
C ALA A 54 2.98 7.73 -14.19
N ALA A 55 4.28 7.51 -14.39
CA ALA A 55 5.32 7.79 -13.42
C ALA A 55 5.95 9.18 -13.66
N HIS A 56 6.04 9.97 -12.59
CA HIS A 56 6.70 11.27 -12.53
C HIS A 56 7.89 11.17 -11.56
N ASN A 57 8.99 10.60 -12.07
CA ASN A 57 10.12 10.17 -11.25
C ASN A 57 10.95 11.32 -10.65
N GLU A 58 10.80 12.53 -11.18
CA GLU A 58 11.34 13.77 -10.63
C GLU A 58 10.80 14.09 -9.22
N HIS A 59 9.63 13.56 -8.86
CA HIS A 59 9.00 13.72 -7.56
C HIS A 59 9.05 12.45 -6.69
N CYS A 60 9.60 11.36 -7.23
CA CYS A 60 9.48 10.04 -6.61
C CYS A 60 10.52 9.84 -5.50
N LEU A 61 10.05 9.70 -4.25
CA LEU A 61 10.89 9.37 -3.10
C LEU A 61 11.64 8.03 -3.24
N ALA A 62 11.11 7.09 -4.03
CA ALA A 62 11.79 5.83 -4.30
C ALA A 62 13.17 6.01 -4.94
N ARG A 63 13.40 7.14 -5.63
CA ARG A 63 14.68 7.48 -6.24
C ARG A 63 15.82 7.61 -5.22
N ASN A 64 15.55 8.21 -4.05
CA ASN A 64 16.58 8.59 -3.08
C ASN A 64 16.44 7.93 -1.70
N CYS A 65 15.21 7.67 -1.25
CA CYS A 65 14.95 7.17 0.10
C CYS A 65 14.15 5.86 0.16
N GLY A 66 13.92 5.20 -0.98
CA GLY A 66 13.34 3.85 -1.02
C GLY A 66 11.88 3.80 -0.55
N CYS A 67 11.01 4.67 -1.09
CA CYS A 67 9.57 4.59 -0.86
C CYS A 67 8.93 3.45 -1.69
N PHE A 68 8.08 2.62 -1.06
CA PHE A 68 7.39 1.49 -1.71
C PHE A 68 5.86 1.60 -1.69
N ALA A 69 5.31 2.74 -1.23
CA ALA A 69 3.88 2.89 -0.91
C ALA A 69 2.92 2.51 -2.05
N CYS A 70 3.26 2.88 -3.29
CA CYS A 70 2.45 2.55 -4.47
C CYS A 70 2.70 1.12 -4.99
N ALA A 71 3.93 0.63 -4.90
CA ALA A 71 4.31 -0.70 -5.37
C ALA A 71 3.66 -1.81 -4.53
N GLU A 72 3.67 -1.67 -3.20
CA GLU A 72 3.06 -2.64 -2.27
C GLU A 72 1.54 -2.78 -2.40
N ARG A 73 0.88 -1.72 -2.89
CA ARG A 73 -0.58 -1.70 -3.08
C ARG A 73 -1.01 -2.02 -4.51
N CYS A 74 -0.06 -2.24 -5.42
CA CYS A 74 -0.37 -2.56 -6.80
C CYS A 74 -0.76 -4.03 -6.91
N GLN A 75 -2.06 -4.31 -6.82
CA GLN A 75 -2.61 -5.67 -6.89
C GLN A 75 -2.19 -6.46 -8.15
N PRO A 76 -2.18 -5.89 -9.37
CA PRO A 76 -1.66 -6.60 -10.55
C PRO A 76 -0.13 -6.56 -10.67
N GLN A 77 0.57 -5.99 -9.68
CA GLN A 77 2.03 -5.88 -9.62
C GLN A 77 2.65 -5.15 -10.82
N ALA A 78 1.91 -4.21 -11.42
CA ALA A 78 2.35 -3.44 -12.58
C ALA A 78 3.48 -2.44 -12.28
N ILE A 79 3.74 -2.13 -11.00
CA ILE A 79 4.73 -1.13 -10.58
C ILE A 79 6.00 -1.83 -10.08
N MET A 80 7.15 -1.44 -10.63
CA MET A 80 8.49 -1.87 -10.18
C MET A 80 9.27 -0.68 -9.66
N VAL A 81 9.90 -0.82 -8.49
CA VAL A 81 10.83 0.19 -7.97
C VAL A 81 12.22 -0.04 -8.55
N VAL A 82 12.83 1.02 -9.07
CA VAL A 82 14.18 1.01 -9.64
C VAL A 82 15.04 1.99 -8.85
N MET A 83 16.03 1.46 -8.13
CA MET A 83 16.91 2.25 -7.28
C MET A 83 17.65 3.32 -8.10
N GLY A 84 17.66 4.55 -7.60
CA GLY A 84 18.29 5.70 -8.27
C GLY A 84 17.46 6.33 -9.39
N GLU A 85 16.32 5.73 -9.78
CA GLU A 85 15.43 6.22 -10.84
C GLU A 85 14.04 6.56 -10.30
N GLY A 86 13.43 5.69 -9.49
CA GLY A 86 12.06 5.85 -9.00
C GLY A 86 11.24 4.61 -9.27
N ILE A 87 10.16 4.75 -10.04
CA ILE A 87 9.28 3.64 -10.42
C ILE A 87 9.15 3.47 -11.93
N ARG A 88 8.90 2.23 -12.37
CA ARG A 88 8.51 1.86 -13.73
C ARG A 88 7.14 1.20 -13.69
N ILE A 89 6.32 1.48 -14.70
CA ILE A 89 4.95 0.99 -14.78
C ILE A 89 4.79 0.16 -16.06
N ASP A 90 4.37 -1.09 -15.87
CA ASP A 90 4.01 -1.99 -16.96
C ASP A 90 2.57 -1.73 -17.40
N ALA A 91 2.43 -1.09 -18.55
CA ALA A 91 1.13 -0.71 -19.12
C ALA A 91 0.24 -1.92 -19.45
N SER A 92 0.82 -3.11 -19.66
CA SER A 92 0.07 -4.34 -19.97
C SER A 92 -0.62 -4.94 -18.74
N ARG A 93 -0.08 -4.68 -17.54
CA ARG A 93 -0.61 -5.19 -16.26
C ARG A 93 -1.40 -4.14 -15.48
N CYS A 94 -1.23 -2.85 -15.79
CA CYS A 94 -1.95 -1.78 -15.10
C CYS A 94 -3.46 -1.85 -15.42
N ILE A 95 -4.32 -1.85 -14.40
CA ILE A 95 -5.79 -1.89 -14.58
C ILE A 95 -6.47 -0.52 -14.38
N GLY A 96 -5.69 0.56 -14.30
CA GLY A 96 -6.24 1.92 -14.16
C GLY A 96 -6.93 2.20 -12.82
N CYS A 97 -6.70 1.41 -11.77
CA CYS A 97 -7.46 1.51 -10.50
C CYS A 97 -7.19 2.80 -9.69
N GLY A 98 -6.05 3.46 -9.89
CA GLY A 98 -5.71 4.74 -9.22
C GLY A 98 -5.15 4.62 -7.80
N THR A 99 -5.03 3.41 -7.23
CA THR A 99 -4.50 3.23 -5.87
C THR A 99 -3.13 3.89 -5.69
N CYS A 100 -2.26 3.81 -6.70
CA CYS A 100 -0.93 4.41 -6.65
C CYS A 100 -0.94 5.94 -6.53
N GLU A 101 -1.91 6.61 -7.15
CA GLU A 101 -2.09 8.06 -7.06
C GLU A 101 -2.61 8.46 -5.68
N TYR A 102 -3.59 7.72 -5.17
CA TYR A 102 -4.18 7.96 -3.85
C TYR A 102 -3.15 7.84 -2.71
N VAL A 103 -2.33 6.78 -2.74
CA VAL A 103 -1.41 6.46 -1.63
C VAL A 103 -0.04 7.11 -1.73
N CYS A 104 0.23 7.81 -2.83
CA CYS A 104 1.50 8.51 -3.00
C CYS A 104 1.61 9.64 -1.96
N PRO A 105 2.63 9.63 -1.07
CA PRO A 105 2.70 10.57 0.05
C PRO A 105 3.18 11.97 -0.35
N VAL A 106 3.76 12.13 -1.54
CA VAL A 106 4.28 13.41 -2.01
C VAL A 106 3.22 14.27 -2.69
N SER A 107 3.49 15.57 -2.72
CA SER A 107 2.79 16.55 -3.54
C SER A 107 3.87 17.41 -4.22
N PRO A 108 3.95 17.43 -5.57
CA PRO A 108 3.12 16.72 -6.54
C PRO A 108 3.29 15.18 -6.50
N LYS A 109 2.29 14.46 -7.02
CA LYS A 109 2.23 12.99 -7.00
C LYS A 109 3.24 12.39 -7.99
N ALA A 110 3.99 11.39 -7.53
CA ALA A 110 4.92 10.64 -8.38
C ALA A 110 4.25 9.59 -9.28
N ALA A 111 2.98 9.26 -9.02
CA ALA A 111 2.16 8.40 -9.87
C ALA A 111 0.79 9.05 -10.03
N THR A 112 0.31 9.20 -11.26
CA THR A 112 -1.01 9.80 -11.57
C THR A 112 -1.72 8.97 -12.63
N LEU A 113 -3.05 9.00 -12.65
CA LEU A 113 -3.81 8.38 -13.74
C LEU A 113 -3.80 9.28 -15.00
N VAL A 114 -3.55 8.64 -16.14
CA VAL A 114 -3.62 9.25 -17.46
C VAL A 114 -4.45 8.37 -18.39
N PRO A 115 -5.03 8.92 -19.48
CA PRO A 115 -5.65 8.11 -20.52
C PRO A 115 -4.67 7.08 -21.09
N ARG A 116 -5.12 5.84 -21.23
CA ARG A 116 -4.36 4.79 -21.91
C ARG A 116 -4.29 5.14 -23.39
N ARG A 117 -3.08 5.35 -23.92
CA ARG A 117 -2.89 5.47 -25.37
C ARG A 117 -3.21 4.12 -26.03
N PRO A 118 -3.98 4.09 -27.13
CA PRO A 118 -4.13 2.88 -27.94
C PRO A 118 -2.75 2.38 -28.37
N ILE A 119 -2.53 1.07 -28.30
CA ILE A 119 -1.35 0.47 -28.90
C ILE A 119 -1.53 0.56 -30.42
N GLU A 120 -0.96 1.58 -31.06
CA GLU A 120 -0.81 1.60 -32.52
C GLU A 120 0.19 0.51 -32.90
N ASN A 121 -0.33 -0.65 -33.33
CA ASN A 121 0.45 -1.74 -33.90
C ASN A 121 1.03 -1.31 -35.25
N ASN A 122 2.06 -0.46 -35.26
CA ASN A 122 2.78 -0.10 -36.48
C ASN A 122 3.89 -1.12 -36.74
N GLN A 123 3.53 -2.22 -37.40
CA GLN A 123 4.47 -3.06 -38.12
C GLN A 123 4.93 -2.32 -39.40
N ASN A 124 5.73 -1.25 -39.26
CA ASN A 124 6.69 -0.77 -40.26
C ASN A 124 7.23 0.60 -39.83
N THR A 125 8.44 0.62 -39.27
CA THR A 125 9.29 1.81 -39.36
C THR A 125 10.61 1.37 -39.94
N GLU A 126 10.70 1.45 -41.28
CA GLU A 126 11.97 1.53 -41.99
C GLU A 126 12.81 2.63 -41.33
N VAL A 127 13.95 2.23 -40.76
CA VAL A 127 14.97 3.14 -40.30
C VAL A 127 15.55 3.83 -41.55
N LYS A 128 15.02 5.00 -41.90
CA LYS A 128 15.67 5.88 -42.87
C LYS A 128 16.85 6.57 -42.19
N ILE A 129 18.01 5.93 -42.26
CA ILE A 129 19.29 6.58 -41.99
C ILE A 129 19.49 7.61 -43.11
N ILE A 130 19.56 8.89 -42.72
CA ILE A 130 20.15 9.97 -43.52
C ILE A 130 21.48 10.32 -42.87
#